data_AF-A0A3B8LE18-F1
#
_entry.id   AF-A0A3B8LE18-F1
#
_cell.length_a   1.000
_cell.length_b   1.000
_cell.length_c   1.000
_cell.angle_alpha   90.00
_cell.angle_beta   90.00
_cell.angle_gamma   90.00
#
_symmetry.space_group_name_H-M   'P 1'
#
loop_
_entity.id
_entity.type
_entity.pdbx_description
1 polymer ?
#
loop_
_entity_poly.entity_id
_entity_poly.type
_entity_poly.pdbx_seq_one_letter_code
_entity_poly.pdbx_strand_id
1 'polypeptide(L)'
;MSIVQLTSAAMLLILEYTLSSEVLKLIKSNDLLAAMVPRLQRVKGDLAASREKPSTSLSPEKEREIRGVLQKLDFKHDNLYRSLSLLLALAENASSDEEYQLQIATLSDDLFPFGLNIVRMKWVDEAGEAQRLGKQIDHKETQTLLSDLKITTKEGTMSALDLANSIVSTGQKMSKQLVELVSVDETAGPTSETIARRQFSKLYARFLDLVHFEWEEEPNKVEIVTRAFNEQLAQLAQRREEPSQPSEPTKKPAFS
;
A
#
# COMPACT_ATOMS: atom_id res chain seq x y z
N MET A 1 14.89 -6.74 -0.12
CA MET A 1 14.58 -5.52 0.67
C MET A 1 13.85 -4.51 -0.20
N SER A 2 12.94 -3.72 0.35
CA SER A 2 12.04 -2.87 -0.45
C SER A 2 12.61 -1.48 -0.71
N ILE A 3 12.76 -1.10 -1.98
CA ILE A 3 13.18 0.23 -2.48
C ILE A 3 12.33 1.37 -1.85
N VAL A 4 11.12 1.03 -1.39
CA VAL A 4 10.15 1.94 -0.74
C VAL A 4 10.71 2.61 0.53
N GLN A 5 11.76 2.06 1.15
CA GLN A 5 12.33 2.57 2.40
C GLN A 5 13.39 3.66 2.21
N LEU A 6 13.81 3.95 0.97
CA LEU A 6 14.76 5.03 0.68
C LEU A 6 14.10 6.41 0.85
N THR A 7 14.83 7.37 1.42
CA THR A 7 14.40 8.78 1.47
C THR A 7 14.56 9.43 0.09
N SER A 8 13.83 10.51 -0.20
CA SER A 8 13.99 11.27 -1.45
C SER A 8 15.43 11.76 -1.66
N ALA A 9 16.15 12.06 -0.56
CA ALA A 9 17.57 12.38 -0.59
C ALA A 9 18.43 11.22 -1.11
N ALA A 10 18.21 10.02 -0.57
CA ALA A 10 18.91 8.82 -1.00
C ALA A 10 18.59 8.48 -2.46
N MET A 11 17.32 8.57 -2.86
CA MET A 11 16.88 8.35 -4.25
C MET A 11 17.55 9.32 -5.22
N LEU A 12 17.66 10.60 -4.87
CA LEU A 12 18.36 11.60 -5.67
C LEU A 12 19.86 11.30 -5.80
N LEU A 13 20.53 10.94 -4.70
CA LEU A 13 21.94 10.57 -4.70
C LEU A 13 22.20 9.38 -5.63
N ILE A 14 21.33 8.36 -5.56
CA ILE A 14 21.40 7.19 -6.43
C ILE A 14 21.28 7.60 -7.91
N LEU A 15 20.31 8.47 -8.25
CA LEU A 15 20.14 8.95 -9.63
C LEU A 15 21.28 9.86 -10.07
N GLU A 16 21.84 10.68 -9.18
CA GLU A 16 23.02 11.51 -9.46
C GLU A 16 24.23 10.66 -9.81
N TYR A 17 24.47 9.59 -9.04
CA TYR A 17 25.52 8.63 -9.33
C TYR A 17 25.26 7.88 -10.64
N THR A 18 24.05 7.34 -10.82
CA THR A 18 23.67 6.56 -12.01
C THR A 18 23.78 7.39 -13.29
N LEU A 19 23.47 8.69 -13.21
CA LEU A 19 23.54 9.64 -14.33
C LEU A 19 24.86 10.42 -14.38
N SER A 20 25.86 10.02 -13.59
CA SER A 20 27.21 10.61 -13.63
C SER A 20 27.92 10.28 -14.93
N SER A 21 28.91 11.09 -15.33
CA SER A 21 29.56 10.98 -16.65
C SER A 21 30.19 9.62 -16.94
N GLU A 22 30.70 8.92 -15.92
CA GLU A 22 31.31 7.59 -16.04
C GLU A 22 30.27 6.49 -16.15
N VAL A 23 29.32 6.44 -15.20
CA VAL A 23 28.26 5.41 -15.17
C VAL A 23 27.31 5.58 -16.35
N LEU A 24 26.99 6.82 -16.74
CA LEU A 24 26.15 7.12 -17.89
C LEU A 24 26.76 6.63 -19.20
N LYS A 25 28.09 6.69 -19.37
CA LYS A 25 28.76 6.15 -20.56
C LYS A 25 28.57 4.63 -20.64
N LEU A 26 28.70 3.95 -19.50
CA LEU A 26 28.50 2.51 -19.40
C LEU A 26 27.04 2.11 -19.67
N ILE A 27 26.07 2.85 -19.14
CA ILE A 27 24.64 2.65 -19.42
C ILE A 27 24.34 2.88 -20.91
N LYS A 28 24.91 3.93 -21.51
CA LYS A 28 24.70 4.26 -22.92
C LYS A 28 25.40 3.32 -23.90
N SER A 29 26.34 2.48 -23.46
CA SER A 29 26.95 1.46 -24.33
C SER A 29 26.06 0.24 -24.55
N ASN A 30 24.90 0.16 -23.89
CA ASN A 30 23.92 -0.89 -24.07
C ASN A 30 22.57 -0.27 -24.49
N ASP A 31 21.99 -0.73 -25.60
CA ASP A 31 20.79 -0.12 -26.19
C ASP A 31 19.56 -0.20 -25.27
N LEU A 32 19.38 -1.31 -24.55
CA LEU A 32 18.25 -1.54 -23.65
C LEU A 32 18.33 -0.64 -22.41
N LEU A 33 19.53 -0.47 -21.87
CA LEU A 33 19.78 0.44 -20.75
C LEU A 33 19.78 1.92 -21.19
N ALA A 34 20.27 2.23 -22.39
CA ALA A 34 20.26 3.58 -22.95
C ALA A 34 18.85 4.14 -23.08
N ALA A 35 17.87 3.31 -23.45
CA ALA A 35 16.46 3.69 -23.54
C ALA A 35 15.85 4.14 -22.19
N MET A 36 16.44 3.73 -21.07
CA MET A 36 15.98 4.09 -19.71
C MET A 36 16.49 5.47 -19.27
N VAL A 37 17.59 5.98 -19.85
CA VAL A 37 18.25 7.22 -19.44
C VAL A 37 17.30 8.44 -19.42
N PRO A 38 16.49 8.73 -20.46
CA PRO A 38 15.59 9.88 -20.43
C PRO A 38 14.54 9.79 -19.33
N ARG A 39 14.11 8.58 -18.98
CA ARG A 39 13.14 8.34 -17.90
C ARG A 39 13.79 8.54 -16.53
N LEU A 40 15.03 8.09 -16.35
CA LEU A 40 15.80 8.30 -15.12
C LEU A 40 16.07 9.80 -14.89
N GLN A 41 16.40 10.54 -15.95
CA GLN A 41 16.56 12.00 -15.90
C GLN A 41 15.26 12.72 -15.52
N ARG A 42 14.12 12.29 -16.08
CA ARG A 42 12.81 12.85 -15.72
C ARG A 42 12.50 12.64 -14.24
N VAL A 43 12.63 11.41 -13.74
CA VAL A 43 12.38 11.10 -12.32
C VAL A 43 13.32 11.88 -11.39
N LYS A 44 14.59 12.07 -11.79
CA LYS A 44 15.52 12.95 -11.04
C LYS A 44 14.99 14.39 -10.96
N GLY A 45 14.51 14.93 -12.09
CA GLY A 45 13.89 16.25 -12.14
C GLY A 45 12.65 16.36 -11.25
N ASP A 46 11.76 15.38 -11.30
CA ASP A 46 10.53 15.35 -10.50
C ASP A 46 10.84 15.25 -8.99
N LEU A 47 11.82 14.43 -8.61
CA LEU A 47 12.29 14.34 -7.22
C LEU A 47 12.93 15.65 -6.74
N ALA A 48 13.75 16.30 -7.57
CA ALA A 48 14.37 17.58 -7.22
C ALA A 48 13.33 18.69 -7.05
N ALA A 49 12.39 18.79 -7.99
CA ALA A 49 11.30 19.77 -7.94
C ALA A 49 10.36 19.55 -6.73
N SER A 50 10.17 18.29 -6.31
CA SER A 50 9.37 17.98 -5.13
C SER A 50 9.97 18.47 -3.81
N ARG A 51 11.29 18.71 -3.74
CA ARG A 51 11.96 19.27 -2.55
C ARG A 51 11.72 20.76 -2.34
N GLU A 52 11.42 21.48 -3.41
CA GLU A 52 11.18 22.93 -3.36
C GLU A 52 9.76 23.25 -2.89
N LYS A 53 8.86 22.26 -2.88
CA LYS A 53 7.53 22.38 -2.30
C LYS A 53 7.56 21.83 -0.88
N PRO A 54 7.21 22.62 0.15
CA PRO A 54 7.19 22.13 1.53
C PRO A 54 6.11 21.05 1.67
N SER A 55 6.50 19.78 1.59
CA SER A 55 5.68 18.68 2.07
C SER A 55 5.80 18.67 3.59
N THR A 56 4.70 18.91 4.30
CA THR A 56 4.64 18.61 5.73
C THR A 56 4.71 17.08 5.89
N SER A 57 5.92 16.56 6.06
CA SER A 57 6.10 15.16 6.43
C SER A 57 5.35 14.89 7.72
N LEU A 58 4.51 13.86 7.76
CA LEU A 58 3.83 13.46 9.00
C LEU A 58 4.88 13.17 10.08
N SER A 59 4.61 13.61 11.31
CA SER A 59 5.47 13.24 12.43
C SER A 59 5.39 11.72 12.66
N PRO A 60 6.47 11.07 13.16
CA PRO A 60 6.45 9.65 13.49
C PRO A 60 5.31 9.25 14.44
N GLU A 61 4.94 10.15 15.36
CA GLU A 61 3.82 9.97 16.28
C GLU A 61 2.48 9.93 15.56
N LYS A 62 2.27 10.84 14.61
CA LYS A 62 1.04 10.89 13.81
C LYS A 62 0.94 9.68 12.88
N GLU A 63 2.04 9.26 12.28
CA GLU A 63 2.08 8.03 11.48
C GLU A 63 1.71 6.81 12.34
N ARG A 64 2.24 6.71 13.56
CA ARG A 64 1.92 5.62 14.49
C ARG A 64 0.45 5.62 14.89
N GLU A 65 -0.13 6.79 15.13
CA GLU A 65 -1.56 6.94 15.41
C GLU A 65 -2.42 6.41 14.26
N ILE A 66 -2.14 6.88 13.03
CA ILE A 66 -2.88 6.47 11.83
C ILE A 66 -2.77 4.95 11.60
N ARG A 67 -1.57 4.37 11.76
CA ARG A 67 -1.37 2.92 11.67
C ARG A 67 -2.16 2.16 12.73
N GLY A 68 -2.25 2.69 13.95
CA GLY A 68 -3.07 2.11 15.01
C GLY A 68 -4.57 2.15 14.69
N VAL A 69 -5.05 3.20 14.03
CA VAL A 69 -6.44 3.27 13.53
C VAL A 69 -6.66 2.25 12.41
N LEU A 70 -5.72 2.15 11.45
CA LEU A 70 -5.80 1.19 10.34
C LEU A 70 -5.87 -0.26 10.84
N GLN A 71 -5.06 -0.64 11.83
CA GLN A 71 -5.13 -1.98 12.45
C GLN A 71 -6.51 -2.30 13.06
N LYS A 72 -7.16 -1.31 13.69
CA LYS A 72 -8.52 -1.50 14.24
C LYS A 72 -9.57 -1.65 13.15
N LEU A 73 -9.43 -0.88 12.07
CA LEU A 73 -10.33 -0.94 10.92
C LEU A 73 -10.17 -2.25 10.16
N ASP A 74 -8.94 -2.71 9.97
CA ASP A 74 -8.55 -4.00 9.39
C ASP A 74 -9.20 -5.16 10.16
N PHE A 75 -8.99 -5.23 11.48
CA PHE A 75 -9.64 -6.25 12.33
C PHE A 75 -11.17 -6.22 12.22
N LYS A 76 -11.77 -5.03 12.16
CA LYS A 76 -13.21 -4.89 11.98
C LYS A 76 -13.67 -5.37 10.60
N HIS A 77 -12.96 -4.98 9.55
CA HIS A 77 -13.23 -5.35 8.17
C HIS A 77 -13.19 -6.88 8.00
N ASP A 78 -12.16 -7.50 8.54
CA ASP A 78 -11.96 -8.93 8.64
C ASP A 78 -13.14 -9.68 9.25
N ASN A 79 -13.60 -9.23 10.42
CA ASN A 79 -14.71 -9.86 11.12
C ASN A 79 -16.01 -9.72 10.34
N LEU A 80 -16.25 -8.55 9.73
CA LEU A 80 -17.44 -8.33 8.91
C LEU A 80 -17.44 -9.21 7.65
N TYR A 81 -16.30 -9.31 6.95
CA TYR A 81 -16.15 -10.20 5.78
C TYR A 81 -16.42 -11.66 6.15
N ARG A 82 -15.83 -12.16 7.24
CA ARG A 82 -16.08 -13.53 7.74
C ARG A 82 -17.54 -13.73 8.14
N SER A 83 -18.15 -12.75 8.79
CA SER A 83 -19.56 -12.83 9.21
C SER A 83 -20.51 -12.91 8.02
N LEU A 84 -20.28 -12.07 7.00
CA LEU A 84 -21.10 -12.08 5.79
C LEU A 84 -20.93 -13.39 5.01
N SER A 85 -19.70 -13.85 4.82
CA SER A 85 -19.41 -15.13 4.16
C SER A 85 -20.08 -16.31 4.90
N LEU A 86 -20.00 -16.33 6.23
CA LEU A 86 -20.65 -17.37 7.04
C LEU A 86 -22.18 -17.32 6.92
N LEU A 87 -22.78 -16.12 6.92
CA LEU A 87 -24.22 -15.97 6.79
C LEU A 87 -24.73 -16.47 5.43
N LEU A 88 -24.01 -16.18 4.35
CA LEU A 88 -24.35 -16.70 3.02
C LEU A 88 -24.22 -18.22 2.96
N ALA A 89 -23.13 -18.77 3.49
CA ALA A 89 -22.94 -20.22 3.55
C ALA A 89 -24.05 -20.91 4.38
N LEU A 90 -24.49 -20.30 5.49
CA LEU A 90 -25.60 -20.83 6.28
C LEU A 90 -26.93 -20.76 5.51
N ALA A 91 -27.19 -19.67 4.79
CA ALA A 91 -28.41 -19.51 4.00
C ALA A 91 -28.50 -20.55 2.87
N GLU A 92 -27.39 -20.80 2.19
CA GLU A 92 -27.27 -21.84 1.17
C GLU A 92 -27.55 -23.23 1.79
N ASN A 93 -26.84 -23.59 2.86
CA ASN A 93 -26.95 -24.93 3.45
C ASN A 93 -28.25 -25.19 4.22
N ALA A 94 -28.97 -24.15 4.66
CA ALA A 94 -30.20 -24.28 5.42
C ALA A 94 -31.46 -24.38 4.53
N SER A 95 -31.36 -24.02 3.25
CA SER A 95 -32.48 -24.10 2.31
C SER A 95 -32.61 -25.51 1.72
N SER A 96 -33.84 -25.95 1.44
CA SER A 96 -34.11 -27.14 0.61
C SER A 96 -34.50 -26.79 -0.83
N ASP A 97 -34.53 -25.50 -1.17
CA ASP A 97 -34.82 -24.99 -2.51
C ASP A 97 -33.51 -24.86 -3.30
N GLU A 98 -33.34 -25.72 -4.31
CA GLU A 98 -32.16 -25.78 -5.18
C GLU A 98 -31.95 -24.47 -5.97
N GLU A 99 -33.03 -23.78 -6.37
CA GLU A 99 -32.93 -22.52 -7.11
C GLU A 99 -32.39 -21.42 -6.18
N TYR A 100 -32.90 -21.37 -4.95
CA TYR A 100 -32.41 -20.44 -3.94
C TYR A 100 -30.94 -20.71 -3.55
N GLN A 101 -30.56 -21.98 -3.40
CA GLN A 101 -29.17 -22.36 -3.15
C GLN A 101 -28.24 -21.84 -4.25
N LEU A 102 -28.61 -22.05 -5.51
CA LEU A 102 -27.84 -21.57 -6.66
C LEU A 102 -27.73 -20.04 -6.69
N GLN A 103 -28.82 -19.33 -6.35
CA GLN A 103 -28.82 -17.87 -6.24
C GLN A 103 -27.84 -17.37 -5.17
N ILE A 104 -27.83 -17.99 -3.98
CA ILE A 104 -26.91 -17.64 -2.90
C ILE A 104 -25.45 -17.98 -3.26
N ALA A 105 -25.20 -19.14 -3.88
CA ALA A 105 -23.87 -19.53 -4.33
C ALA A 105 -23.32 -18.54 -5.36
N THR A 106 -24.12 -18.18 -6.37
CA THR A 106 -23.75 -17.18 -7.39
C THR A 106 -23.47 -15.82 -6.76
N LEU A 107 -24.34 -15.38 -5.84
CA LEU A 107 -24.15 -14.14 -5.11
C LEU A 107 -22.85 -14.18 -4.28
N SER A 108 -22.53 -15.29 -3.64
CA SER A 108 -21.29 -15.47 -2.88
C SER A 108 -20.05 -15.33 -3.76
N ASP A 109 -20.03 -15.98 -4.93
CA ASP A 109 -18.92 -15.88 -5.87
C ASP A 109 -18.75 -14.44 -6.40
N ASP A 110 -19.86 -13.74 -6.67
CA ASP A 110 -19.84 -12.36 -7.13
C ASP A 110 -19.35 -11.37 -6.06
N LEU A 111 -19.83 -11.52 -4.82
CA LEU A 111 -19.45 -10.65 -3.71
C LEU A 111 -18.01 -10.92 -3.24
N PHE A 112 -17.53 -12.16 -3.34
CA PHE A 112 -16.23 -12.62 -2.85
C PHE A 112 -15.37 -13.26 -3.96
N PRO A 113 -14.95 -12.53 -4.99
CA PRO A 113 -14.14 -13.09 -6.10
C PRO A 113 -12.76 -13.60 -5.64
N PHE A 114 -12.28 -13.13 -4.48
CA PHE A 114 -11.05 -13.60 -3.84
C PHE A 114 -11.31 -14.52 -2.65
N GLY A 115 -12.56 -14.87 -2.39
CA GLY A 115 -12.99 -15.54 -1.16
C GLY A 115 -12.52 -14.81 0.09
N LEU A 116 -12.16 -15.58 1.12
CA LEU A 116 -11.60 -15.05 2.36
C LEU A 116 -10.13 -14.64 2.25
N ASN A 117 -9.48 -14.70 1.08
CA ASN A 117 -8.10 -14.20 0.95
C ASN A 117 -8.01 -12.67 1.06
N ILE A 118 -9.15 -11.97 0.95
CA ILE A 118 -9.27 -10.53 1.21
C ILE A 118 -8.66 -10.12 2.55
N VAL A 119 -8.81 -10.93 3.59
CA VAL A 119 -8.31 -10.69 4.96
C VAL A 119 -6.78 -10.80 5.11
N ARG A 120 -6.10 -11.16 4.03
CA ARG A 120 -4.62 -11.27 3.97
C ARG A 120 -4.03 -10.26 3.01
N MET A 121 -4.86 -9.41 2.41
CA MET A 121 -4.40 -8.42 1.45
C MET A 121 -3.75 -7.23 2.16
N LYS A 122 -3.19 -6.31 1.39
CA LYS A 122 -2.70 -5.06 1.97
C LYS A 122 -3.91 -4.14 2.18
N TRP A 123 -3.84 -3.25 3.18
CA TRP A 123 -4.90 -2.29 3.48
C TRP A 123 -5.41 -1.48 2.26
N VAL A 124 -4.53 -1.17 1.31
CA VAL A 124 -4.91 -0.46 0.07
C VAL A 124 -5.81 -1.34 -0.80
N ASP A 125 -5.48 -2.61 -0.92
CA ASP A 125 -6.22 -3.58 -1.71
C ASP A 125 -7.55 -3.89 -1.03
N GLU A 126 -7.58 -4.05 0.31
CA GLU A 126 -8.81 -4.21 1.09
C GLU A 126 -9.77 -3.01 0.94
N ALA A 127 -9.25 -1.79 1.04
CA ALA A 127 -10.03 -0.59 0.83
C ALA A 127 -10.58 -0.50 -0.61
N GLY A 128 -9.81 -0.94 -1.61
CA GLY A 128 -10.25 -1.02 -3.00
C GLY A 128 -11.36 -2.05 -3.21
N GLU A 129 -11.24 -3.21 -2.59
CA GLU A 129 -12.25 -4.28 -2.65
C GLU A 129 -13.54 -3.91 -1.94
N ALA A 130 -13.47 -3.20 -0.81
CA ALA A 130 -14.65 -2.63 -0.17
C ALA A 130 -15.38 -1.62 -1.07
N GLN A 131 -14.66 -0.86 -1.90
CA GLN A 131 -15.28 0.04 -2.88
C GLN A 131 -15.93 -0.74 -4.03
N ARG A 132 -15.30 -1.82 -4.51
CA ARG A 132 -15.87 -2.74 -5.51
C ARG A 132 -17.17 -3.36 -4.98
N LEU A 133 -17.14 -3.89 -3.76
CA LEU A 133 -18.32 -4.44 -3.07
C LEU A 133 -19.45 -3.41 -3.00
N GLY A 134 -19.13 -2.15 -2.66
CA GLY A 134 -20.10 -1.06 -2.63
C GLY A 134 -20.88 -0.91 -3.95
N LYS A 135 -20.18 -0.98 -5.09
CA LYS A 135 -20.83 -0.91 -6.41
C LYS A 135 -21.72 -2.11 -6.69
N GLN A 136 -21.35 -3.30 -6.20
CA GLN A 136 -22.14 -4.51 -6.41
C GLN A 136 -23.43 -4.52 -5.57
N ILE A 137 -23.35 -4.05 -4.32
CA ILE A 137 -24.52 -3.99 -3.46
C ILE A 137 -25.45 -2.82 -3.79
N ASP A 138 -25.12 -1.98 -4.76
CA ASP A 138 -26.04 -0.98 -5.32
C ASP A 138 -27.04 -1.59 -6.32
N HIS A 139 -26.80 -2.82 -6.79
CA HIS A 139 -27.74 -3.53 -7.66
C HIS A 139 -28.99 -3.97 -6.89
N LYS A 140 -30.17 -3.64 -7.43
CA LYS A 140 -31.47 -3.86 -6.75
C LYS A 140 -31.71 -5.32 -6.37
N GLU A 141 -31.37 -6.26 -7.26
CA GLU A 141 -31.54 -7.70 -7.02
C GLU A 141 -30.65 -8.19 -5.86
N THR A 142 -29.38 -7.77 -5.85
CA THR A 142 -28.44 -8.01 -4.75
C THR A 142 -28.94 -7.44 -3.42
N GLN A 143 -29.47 -6.22 -3.43
CA GLN A 143 -30.02 -5.60 -2.21
C GLN A 143 -31.19 -6.38 -1.64
N THR A 144 -32.12 -6.82 -2.49
CA THR A 144 -33.28 -7.60 -2.05
C THR A 144 -32.83 -8.90 -1.40
N LEU A 145 -31.97 -9.67 -2.09
CA LEU A 145 -31.48 -10.95 -1.58
C LEU A 145 -30.70 -10.79 -0.25
N LEU A 146 -29.84 -9.79 -0.14
CA LEU A 146 -29.08 -9.51 1.08
C LEU A 146 -29.94 -8.93 2.22
N SER A 147 -31.04 -8.23 1.92
CA SER A 147 -31.94 -7.67 2.95
C SER A 147 -32.77 -8.75 3.64
N ASP A 148 -33.08 -9.83 2.92
CA ASP A 148 -33.90 -10.92 3.43
C ASP A 148 -33.12 -11.86 4.36
N LEU A 149 -31.80 -11.95 4.16
CA LEU A 149 -30.89 -12.69 5.02
C LEU A 149 -30.62 -11.93 6.32
N LYS A 150 -31.10 -12.44 7.45
CA LYS A 150 -31.01 -11.77 8.75
C LYS A 150 -30.47 -12.68 9.84
N ILE A 151 -29.62 -12.12 10.69
CA ILE A 151 -29.23 -12.68 11.97
C ILE A 151 -29.89 -11.85 13.07
N THR A 152 -30.63 -12.53 13.95
CA THR A 152 -31.19 -11.93 15.16
C THR A 152 -30.36 -12.35 16.37
N THR A 153 -29.81 -11.37 17.07
CA THR A 153 -29.10 -11.55 18.35
C THR A 153 -29.87 -10.84 19.47
N LYS A 154 -29.38 -10.97 20.71
CA LYS A 154 -29.92 -10.22 21.85
C LYS A 154 -29.77 -8.70 21.69
N GLU A 155 -28.84 -8.26 20.85
CA GLU A 155 -28.51 -6.84 20.61
C GLU A 155 -29.32 -6.24 19.46
N GLY A 156 -30.02 -7.07 18.67
CA GLY A 156 -30.85 -6.63 17.56
C GLY A 156 -30.84 -7.58 16.38
N THR A 157 -31.53 -7.19 15.32
CA THR A 157 -31.52 -7.88 14.02
C THR A 157 -30.60 -7.14 13.06
N MET A 158 -29.74 -7.88 12.38
CA MET A 158 -28.82 -7.36 11.38
C MET A 158 -28.96 -8.18 10.10
N SER A 159 -29.12 -7.50 8.97
CA SER A 159 -29.18 -8.16 7.67
C SER A 159 -27.79 -8.38 7.06
N ALA A 160 -27.70 -9.27 6.06
CA ALA A 160 -26.49 -9.42 5.26
C ALA A 160 -26.17 -8.11 4.51
N LEU A 161 -27.19 -7.32 4.14
CA LEU A 161 -27.02 -5.99 3.56
C LEU A 161 -26.38 -5.01 4.56
N ASP A 162 -26.78 -5.04 5.83
CA ASP A 162 -26.17 -4.20 6.88
C ASP A 162 -24.70 -4.54 7.10
N LEU A 163 -24.36 -5.83 7.06
CA LEU A 163 -22.97 -6.30 7.11
C LEU A 163 -22.18 -5.79 5.90
N ALA A 164 -22.72 -5.94 4.68
CA ALA A 164 -22.07 -5.47 3.46
C ALA A 164 -21.86 -3.94 3.47
N ASN A 165 -22.87 -3.16 3.86
CA ASN A 165 -22.75 -1.71 4.03
C ASN A 165 -21.70 -1.33 5.09
N SER A 166 -21.61 -2.10 6.18
CA SER A 166 -20.61 -1.90 7.22
C SER A 166 -19.19 -2.19 6.72
N ILE A 167 -19.01 -3.19 5.85
CA ILE A 167 -17.74 -3.46 5.16
C ILE A 167 -17.35 -2.25 4.31
N VAL A 168 -18.25 -1.79 3.44
CA VAL A 168 -18.03 -0.65 2.55
C VAL A 168 -17.65 0.61 3.34
N SER A 169 -18.40 0.92 4.40
CA SER A 169 -18.10 2.05 5.29
C SER A 169 -16.74 1.92 5.98
N THR A 170 -16.36 0.70 6.39
CA THR A 170 -15.06 0.44 7.01
C THR A 170 -13.92 0.65 6.00
N GLY A 171 -14.05 0.12 4.79
CA GLY A 171 -13.07 0.33 3.71
C GLY A 171 -12.94 1.80 3.29
N GLN A 172 -14.04 2.57 3.28
CA GLN A 172 -13.98 4.03 3.07
C GLN A 172 -13.18 4.74 4.17
N LYS A 173 -13.34 4.34 5.44
CA LYS A 173 -12.55 4.89 6.55
C LYS A 173 -11.08 4.50 6.42
N MET A 174 -10.78 3.26 6.03
CA MET A 174 -9.41 2.82 5.73
C MET A 174 -8.80 3.68 4.62
N SER A 175 -9.52 3.89 3.52
CA SER A 175 -9.07 4.74 2.42
C SER A 175 -8.73 6.16 2.89
N LYS A 176 -9.53 6.77 3.77
CA LYS A 176 -9.24 8.10 4.33
C LYS A 176 -7.94 8.11 5.14
N GLN A 177 -7.75 7.11 5.99
CA GLN A 177 -6.53 6.97 6.80
C GLN A 177 -5.29 6.67 5.96
N LEU A 178 -5.44 5.87 4.89
CA LEU A 178 -4.36 5.60 3.93
C LEU A 178 -3.97 6.85 3.15
N VAL A 179 -4.94 7.68 2.77
CA VAL A 179 -4.69 8.99 2.16
C VAL A 179 -3.94 9.88 3.15
N GLU A 180 -4.40 9.95 4.40
CA GLU A 180 -3.73 10.70 5.47
C GLU A 180 -2.28 10.23 5.68
N LEU A 181 -2.01 8.92 5.65
CA LEU A 181 -0.68 8.32 5.82
C LEU A 181 0.31 8.68 4.70
N VAL A 182 -0.20 9.06 3.52
CA VAL A 182 0.61 9.35 2.33
C VAL A 182 1.06 10.83 2.27
N SER A 183 0.76 11.62 3.31
CA SER A 183 1.00 13.08 3.36
C SER A 183 0.31 13.77 2.19
N VAL A 184 -0.89 14.28 2.46
CA VAL A 184 -1.76 14.91 1.47
C VAL A 184 -1.38 16.39 1.34
N ASP A 185 -1.19 16.85 0.10
CA ASP A 185 -1.19 18.28 -0.22
C ASP A 185 -2.64 18.82 -0.09
N GLU A 186 -2.85 20.14 0.00
CA GLU A 186 -4.16 20.79 0.25
C GLU A 186 -5.32 20.39 -0.70
N THR A 187 -5.05 19.60 -1.75
CA THR A 187 -5.98 19.20 -2.82
C THR A 187 -6.42 17.73 -2.79
N ALA A 188 -6.21 16.99 -1.68
CA ALA A 188 -6.63 15.59 -1.53
C ALA A 188 -5.93 14.56 -2.46
N GLY A 189 -4.89 14.98 -3.19
CA GLY A 189 -4.05 14.12 -4.04
C GLY A 189 -2.73 13.71 -3.38
N PRO A 190 -2.04 12.68 -3.90
CA PRO A 190 -0.68 12.34 -3.45
C PRO A 190 0.26 13.52 -3.68
N THR A 191 1.10 13.84 -2.71
CA THR A 191 2.14 14.88 -2.83
C THR A 191 3.02 14.64 -4.05
N SER A 192 3.55 15.72 -4.62
CA SER A 192 4.54 15.66 -5.70
C SER A 192 5.73 14.75 -5.35
N GLU A 193 6.17 14.79 -4.09
CA GLU A 193 7.21 13.92 -3.55
C GLU A 193 6.79 12.44 -3.56
N THR A 194 5.58 12.12 -3.09
CA THR A 194 5.07 10.74 -3.12
C THR A 194 5.00 10.18 -4.54
N ILE A 195 4.49 10.98 -5.49
CA ILE A 195 4.42 10.59 -6.90
C ILE A 195 5.84 10.31 -7.43
N ALA A 196 6.78 11.22 -7.18
CA ALA A 196 8.16 11.09 -7.64
C ALA A 196 8.87 9.87 -7.03
N ARG A 197 8.71 9.62 -5.71
CA ARG A 197 9.27 8.43 -5.03
C ARG A 197 8.68 7.13 -5.56
N ARG A 198 7.38 7.11 -5.90
CA ARG A 198 6.73 5.94 -6.49
C ARG A 198 7.24 5.68 -7.91
N GLN A 199 7.39 6.74 -8.71
CA GLN A 199 7.96 6.64 -10.05
C GLN A 199 9.42 6.14 -9.99
N PHE A 200 10.23 6.67 -9.07
CA PHE A 200 11.56 6.15 -8.79
C PHE A 200 11.53 4.66 -8.46
N SER A 201 10.72 4.26 -7.47
CA SER A 201 10.71 2.86 -7.01
C SER A 201 10.37 1.88 -8.15
N LYS A 202 9.39 2.23 -9.00
CA LYS A 202 8.99 1.41 -10.15
C LYS A 202 10.04 1.40 -11.27
N LEU A 203 10.56 2.58 -11.61
CA LEU A 203 11.51 2.72 -12.72
C LEU A 203 12.85 2.09 -12.36
N TYR A 204 13.34 2.33 -11.15
CA TYR A 204 14.64 1.88 -10.69
C TYR A 204 14.67 0.37 -10.47
N ALA A 205 13.58 -0.25 -9.98
CA ALA A 205 13.46 -1.71 -9.93
C ALA A 205 13.66 -2.33 -11.32
N ARG A 206 12.93 -1.83 -12.34
CA ARG A 206 13.06 -2.31 -13.71
C ARG A 206 14.44 -2.05 -14.31
N PHE A 207 15.06 -0.93 -13.96
CA PHE A 207 16.42 -0.63 -14.37
C PHE A 207 17.41 -1.64 -13.79
N LEU A 208 17.29 -1.99 -12.51
CA LEU A 208 18.12 -3.02 -11.87
C LEU A 208 17.92 -4.39 -12.53
N ASP A 209 16.67 -4.77 -12.80
CA ASP A 209 16.37 -6.05 -13.48
C ASP A 209 17.07 -6.12 -14.85
N LEU A 210 17.02 -5.05 -15.64
CA LEU A 210 17.71 -4.97 -16.93
C LEU A 210 19.23 -4.94 -16.77
N VAL A 211 19.77 -4.23 -15.79
CA VAL A 211 21.23 -4.21 -15.51
C VAL A 211 21.75 -5.61 -15.19
N HIS A 212 21.02 -6.36 -14.37
CA HIS A 212 21.38 -7.73 -14.02
C HIS A 212 21.27 -8.69 -15.21
N PHE A 213 20.25 -8.51 -16.05
CA PHE A 213 20.05 -9.33 -17.24
C PHE A 213 21.13 -9.06 -18.32
N GLU A 214 21.38 -7.79 -18.65
CA GLU A 214 22.30 -7.41 -19.73
C GLU A 214 23.77 -7.68 -19.41
N TRP A 215 24.14 -7.65 -18.13
CA TRP A 215 25.51 -7.85 -17.67
C TRP A 215 25.65 -9.03 -16.73
N GLU A 216 24.86 -10.08 -16.93
CA GLU A 216 24.93 -11.33 -16.15
C GLU A 216 26.36 -11.91 -16.16
N GLU A 217 27.04 -11.88 -17.30
CA GLU A 217 28.42 -12.35 -17.47
C GLU A 217 29.49 -11.30 -17.10
N GLU A 218 29.08 -10.06 -16.80
CA GLU A 218 29.98 -8.94 -16.51
C GLU A 218 29.67 -8.29 -15.13
N PRO A 219 29.85 -9.03 -14.02
CA PRO A 219 29.42 -8.61 -12.69
C PRO A 219 30.08 -7.30 -12.22
N ASN A 220 31.29 -7.00 -12.69
CA ASN A 220 31.97 -5.74 -12.40
C ASN A 220 31.17 -4.52 -12.91
N LYS A 221 30.50 -4.63 -14.06
CA LYS A 221 29.65 -3.55 -14.61
C LYS A 221 28.40 -3.37 -13.76
N VAL A 222 27.78 -4.47 -13.34
CA VAL A 222 26.64 -4.46 -12.42
C VAL A 222 27.02 -3.77 -11.10
N GLU A 223 28.16 -4.13 -10.52
CA GLU A 223 28.64 -3.53 -9.28
C GLU A 223 28.89 -2.02 -9.42
N ILE A 224 29.52 -1.59 -10.52
CA ILE A 224 29.73 -0.17 -10.82
C ILE A 224 28.39 0.57 -10.89
N VAL A 225 27.41 0.07 -11.65
CA VAL A 225 26.13 0.78 -11.83
C VAL A 225 25.26 0.76 -10.57
N THR A 226 25.35 -0.29 -9.76
CA THR A 226 24.50 -0.47 -8.56
C THR A 226 25.14 0.03 -7.26
N ARG A 227 26.40 0.48 -7.27
CA ARG A 227 27.18 0.87 -6.08
C ARG A 227 26.42 1.80 -5.13
N ALA A 228 26.00 2.97 -5.62
CA ALA A 228 25.31 3.95 -4.78
C ALA A 228 23.97 3.41 -4.22
N PHE A 229 23.28 2.55 -4.96
CA PHE A 229 22.05 1.92 -4.48
C PHE A 229 22.32 0.95 -3.32
N ASN A 230 23.35 0.11 -3.46
CA ASN A 230 23.73 -0.86 -2.43
C ASN A 230 24.25 -0.15 -1.17
N GLU A 231 25.03 0.91 -1.31
CA GLU A 231 25.50 1.73 -0.19
C GLU A 231 24.34 2.35 0.59
N GLN A 232 23.34 2.91 -0.10
CA GLN A 232 22.15 3.48 0.56
C GLN A 232 21.30 2.40 1.26
N LEU A 233 21.20 1.20 0.70
CA LEU A 233 20.53 0.08 1.37
C LEU A 233 21.29 -0.39 2.62
N ALA A 234 22.62 -0.46 2.56
CA ALA A 234 23.44 -0.85 3.71
C ALA A 234 23.30 0.15 4.88
N GLN A 235 23.24 1.46 4.58
CA GLN A 235 22.99 2.50 5.59
C GLN A 235 21.61 2.36 6.26
N LEU A 236 20.58 1.92 5.52
CA LEU A 236 19.27 1.65 6.08
C LEU A 236 19.25 0.43 7.01
N ALA A 237 20.06 -0.59 6.71
CA ALA A 237 20.20 -1.77 7.57
C ALA A 237 20.86 -1.42 8.91
N GLN A 238 21.95 -0.64 8.88
CA GLN A 238 22.66 -0.21 10.09
C GLN A 238 21.80 0.64 11.04
N ARG A 239 20.95 1.53 10.50
CA ARG A 239 20.01 2.32 11.31
C ARG A 239 18.94 1.51 12.04
N ARG A 240 18.71 0.25 11.66
CA ARG A 240 17.77 -0.64 12.34
C ARG A 240 18.40 -1.44 13.47
N GLU A 241 19.71 -1.58 13.45
CA GLU A 241 20.45 -2.41 14.39
C GLU A 241 21.00 -1.62 15.58
N GLU A 242 21.02 -0.28 15.50
CA GLU A 242 21.27 0.56 16.68
C GLU A 242 20.06 0.50 17.63
N PRO A 243 20.20 -0.11 18.83
CA PRO A 243 19.17 0.00 19.84
C PRO A 243 19.12 1.47 20.27
N SER A 244 17.95 2.08 20.14
CA SER A 244 17.62 3.36 20.75
C SER A 244 17.97 3.31 22.23
N GLN A 245 19.13 3.85 22.59
CA GLN A 245 19.49 4.05 23.98
C GLN A 245 18.38 4.91 24.61
N PRO A 246 17.80 4.49 25.74
CA PRO A 246 16.82 5.32 26.43
C PRO A 246 17.52 6.61 26.83
N SER A 247 17.02 7.73 26.32
CA SER A 247 17.43 9.06 26.75
C SER A 247 17.34 9.13 28.27
N GLU A 248 18.48 9.29 28.94
CA GLU A 248 18.53 9.53 30.38
C GLU A 248 17.59 10.69 30.75
N PRO A 249 16.79 10.56 31.81
CA PRO A 249 15.94 11.64 32.26
C PRO A 249 16.82 12.79 32.74
N THR A 250 16.75 13.91 32.03
CA THR A 250 17.36 15.18 32.42
C THR A 250 16.91 15.52 33.84
N LYS A 251 17.82 15.41 34.81
CA LYS A 251 17.60 15.90 36.17
C LYS A 251 17.33 17.40 36.08
N LYS A 252 16.10 17.81 36.41
CA LYS A 252 15.78 19.21 36.71
C LYS A 252 16.72 19.70 37.82
N PRO A 253 17.37 20.86 37.70
CA PRO A 253 18.04 21.46 38.83
C PRO A 253 16.97 21.94 39.81
N ALA A 254 17.06 21.49 41.06
CA ALA A 254 16.31 22.07 42.16
C ALA A 254 16.86 23.47 42.41
N PHE A 255 16.03 24.49 42.15
CA PHE A 255 16.27 25.83 42.69
C PHE A 255 15.74 25.86 44.12
N SER A 256 16.66 26.14 45.04
CA SER A 256 16.47 26.59 46.43
C SER A 256 15.89 27.99 46.50
#